data_AF-A0A2M8BNX0-F1
#
_entry.id   AF-A0A2M8BNX0-F1
#
_cell.length_a   1.000
_cell.length_b   1.000
_cell.length_c   1.000
_cell.angle_alpha   90.00
_cell.angle_beta   90.00
_cell.angle_gamma   90.00
#
_symmetry.space_group_name_H-M   'P 1'
#
loop_
_entity.id
_entity.type
_entity.pdbx_description
1 polymer ?
#
loop_
_entity_poly.entity_id
_entity_poly.type
_entity_poly.pdbx_seq_one_letter_code
_entity_poly.pdbx_strand_id
1 'polypeptide(L)'
;MMIADVTYLVYVGMDGTVIADHAQVKSLLDLARAACKGLTDPVPAVFEPFNKATVDGRRMLVYSTLLDQAIHAMIERQQEQEVDSLFSPGKTSALSQNLTGIEDFELVSFLVIQAP
;
A
#
# COMPACT_ATOMS: atom_id res chain seq x y z
N MET A 1 -6.99 -2.09 -10.45
CA MET A 1 -8.44 -1.89 -10.70
C MET A 1 -9.01 -1.28 -9.44
N MET A 2 -9.63 -0.10 -9.55
CA MET A 2 -10.05 0.73 -8.40
C MET A 2 -11.34 0.21 -7.76
N ILE A 3 -11.38 0.21 -6.42
CA ILE A 3 -12.60 0.44 -5.64
C ILE A 3 -12.26 1.58 -4.69
N ALA A 4 -13.09 2.63 -4.70
CA ALA A 4 -12.98 3.78 -3.83
C ALA A 4 -14.18 3.76 -2.87
N ASP A 5 -13.92 3.28 -1.66
CA ASP A 5 -14.44 3.79 -0.39
C ASP A 5 -13.55 3.19 0.72
N VAL A 6 -13.06 4.03 1.64
CA VAL A 6 -12.08 3.72 2.72
C VAL A 6 -10.85 2.93 2.25
N THR A 7 -10.19 3.35 1.17
CA THR A 7 -9.06 2.60 0.59
C THR A 7 -7.73 3.16 1.07
N TYR A 8 -7.03 2.40 1.89
CA TYR A 8 -5.62 2.65 2.19
C TYR A 8 -4.78 2.34 0.95
N LEU A 9 -3.98 3.31 0.49
CA LEU A 9 -2.95 3.08 -0.52
C LEU A 9 -1.59 3.22 0.15
N VAL A 10 -0.77 2.20 0.03
CA VAL A 10 0.60 2.18 0.56
C VAL A 10 1.54 1.80 -0.57
N TYR A 11 2.68 2.50 -0.64
CA TYR A 11 3.77 2.13 -1.53
C TYR A 11 4.92 1.59 -0.68
N VAL A 12 5.27 0.33 -0.91
CA VAL A 12 6.32 -0.39 -0.20
C VAL A 12 7.45 -0.79 -1.13
N GLY A 13 8.69 -0.59 -0.68
CA GLY A 13 9.90 -1.07 -1.32
C GLY A 13 10.09 -2.58 -1.14
N MET A 14 10.91 -3.19 -1.98
CA MET A 14 11.21 -4.63 -1.90
C MET A 14 11.97 -5.04 -0.63
N ASP A 15 12.49 -4.07 0.11
CA ASP A 15 13.14 -4.22 1.42
C ASP A 15 12.15 -4.11 2.59
N GLY A 16 10.86 -3.87 2.33
CA GLY A 16 9.82 -3.67 3.35
C GLY A 16 9.62 -2.22 3.77
N THR A 17 10.44 -1.29 3.27
CA THR A 17 10.34 0.13 3.63
C THR A 17 9.07 0.75 3.06
N VAL A 18 8.25 1.39 3.91
CA VAL A 18 7.09 2.18 3.47
C VAL A 18 7.59 3.50 2.87
N ILE A 19 7.47 3.64 1.55
CA ILE A 19 7.92 4.82 0.79
C ILE A 19 6.87 5.93 0.87
N ALA A 20 5.59 5.57 0.83
CA ALA A 20 4.48 6.50 0.98
C ALA A 20 3.27 5.80 1.60
N ASP A 21 2.56 6.51 2.48
CA ASP A 21 1.39 6.02 3.19
C ASP A 21 0.07 6.59 2.62
N HIS A 22 -1.02 6.22 3.28
CA HIS A 22 -2.37 6.61 2.89
C HIS A 22 -2.65 8.12 2.95
N ALA A 23 -1.81 8.94 3.58
CA ALA A 23 -1.96 10.39 3.54
C ALA A 23 -1.56 10.98 2.17
N GLN A 24 -0.81 10.23 1.36
CA GLN A 24 -0.24 10.68 0.09
C GLN A 24 -0.88 10.02 -1.16
N VAL A 25 -2.10 9.50 -1.02
CA VAL A 25 -2.82 8.75 -2.07
C VAL A 25 -2.82 9.49 -3.41
N LYS A 26 -3.15 10.79 -3.41
CA LYS A 26 -3.22 11.58 -4.65
C LYS A 26 -1.88 11.60 -5.39
N SER A 27 -0.78 11.81 -4.67
CA SER A 27 0.56 11.87 -5.26
C SER A 27 0.97 10.53 -5.88
N LEU A 28 0.65 9.41 -5.21
CA LEU A 28 0.89 8.08 -5.74
C LEU A 28 0.08 7.80 -7.01
N LEU A 29 -1.19 8.20 -7.03
CA LEU A 29 -2.06 8.05 -8.20
C LEU A 29 -1.60 8.93 -9.38
N ASP A 30 -1.17 10.17 -9.11
CA ASP A 30 -0.62 11.05 -10.13
C ASP A 30 0.67 10.47 -10.74
N LEU A 31 1.54 9.86 -9.91
CA LEU A 31 2.75 9.18 -10.39
C LEU A 31 2.42 7.98 -11.27
N ALA A 32 1.53 7.09 -10.82
CA ALA A 32 1.11 5.93 -11.59
C ALA A 32 0.46 6.35 -12.92
N ARG A 33 -0.37 7.39 -12.90
CA ARG A 33 -0.99 7.96 -14.11
C ARG A 33 0.06 8.51 -15.07
N ALA A 34 1.07 9.22 -14.56
CA ALA A 34 2.15 9.76 -15.39
C ALA A 34 2.97 8.64 -16.05
N ALA A 35 3.29 7.58 -15.32
CA ALA A 35 4.05 6.44 -15.82
C ALA A 35 3.32 5.69 -16.96
N CYS A 36 1.98 5.63 -16.90
CA CYS A 36 1.17 4.95 -17.91
C CYS A 36 0.71 5.85 -19.06
N LYS A 37 1.08 7.14 -19.07
CA LYS A 37 0.53 8.11 -20.02
C LYS A 37 0.95 7.77 -21.46
N GLY A 38 -0.04 7.65 -22.34
CA GLY A 38 0.17 7.35 -23.75
C GLY A 38 0.36 5.85 -24.07
N LEU A 39 0.31 4.99 -23.06
CA LEU A 39 0.29 3.55 -23.23
C LEU A 39 -1.17 3.07 -23.25
N THR A 40 -1.57 2.45 -24.36
CA THR A 40 -2.91 1.84 -24.53
C THR A 40 -2.92 0.36 -24.21
N ASP A 41 -1.77 -0.29 -24.32
CA ASP A 41 -1.58 -1.72 -24.15
C ASP A 41 -0.57 -2.00 -23.03
N PRO A 42 -0.71 -3.12 -22.30
CA PRO A 42 0.28 -3.55 -21.31
C PRO A 42 1.66 -3.72 -21.95
N VAL A 43 2.72 -3.29 -21.25
CA VAL A 43 4.09 -3.40 -21.74
C VAL A 43 4.68 -4.75 -21.32
N PRO A 44 4.91 -5.71 -22.24
CA PRO A 44 5.34 -7.07 -21.90
C PRO A 44 6.63 -7.13 -21.08
N ALA A 45 7.60 -6.29 -21.43
CA ALA A 45 8.88 -6.18 -20.73
C ALA A 45 8.74 -5.88 -19.23
N VAL A 46 7.63 -5.29 -18.79
CA VAL A 46 7.40 -4.92 -17.38
C VAL A 46 6.70 -6.06 -16.62
N PHE A 47 5.69 -6.70 -17.22
CA PHE A 47 4.88 -7.70 -16.51
C PHE A 47 5.36 -9.15 -16.70
N GLU A 48 6.02 -9.48 -17.81
CA GLU A 48 6.54 -10.84 -18.04
C GLU A 48 7.58 -11.28 -16.99
N PRO A 49 8.54 -10.44 -16.56
CA PRO A 49 9.46 -10.81 -15.49
C PRO A 49 8.73 -11.10 -14.19
N PHE A 50 7.73 -10.29 -13.86
CA PHE A 50 6.89 -10.48 -12.68
C PHE A 50 6.08 -11.78 -12.76
N ASN A 51 5.41 -12.04 -13.88
CA ASN A 51 4.64 -13.27 -14.10
C ASN A 51 5.53 -14.50 -14.01
N LYS A 52 6.74 -14.45 -14.58
CA LYS A 52 7.71 -15.55 -14.48
C LYS A 52 8.16 -15.77 -13.04
N ALA A 53 8.50 -14.71 -12.31
CA ALA A 53 8.95 -14.79 -10.92
C ALA A 53 7.85 -15.32 -9.99
N THR A 54 6.60 -14.95 -10.25
CA THR A 54 5.45 -15.35 -9.44
C THR A 54 4.74 -16.58 -9.95
N VAL A 55 5.16 -17.16 -11.08
CA VAL A 55 4.45 -18.28 -11.73
C VAL A 55 2.97 -17.90 -11.96
N ASP A 56 2.77 -16.77 -12.65
CA ASP A 56 1.48 -16.11 -12.89
C ASP A 56 0.68 -15.89 -11.60
N GLY A 57 1.34 -15.37 -10.57
CA GLY A 57 0.72 -15.11 -9.26
C GLY A 57 0.53 -16.33 -8.36
N ARG A 58 0.97 -17.53 -8.73
CA ARG A 58 0.90 -18.72 -7.85
C ARG A 58 1.92 -18.70 -6.70
N ARG A 59 3.04 -17.99 -6.86
CA ARG A 59 4.13 -17.82 -5.89
C ARG A 59 4.25 -16.36 -5.48
N MET A 60 3.36 -15.92 -4.60
CA MET A 60 3.27 -14.52 -4.15
C MET A 60 3.88 -14.27 -2.76
N LEU A 61 4.53 -15.26 -2.14
CA LEU A 61 4.97 -15.20 -0.74
C LEU A 61 5.75 -13.92 -0.41
N VAL A 62 6.70 -13.52 -1.27
CA VAL A 62 7.49 -12.29 -1.08
C VAL A 62 6.58 -11.07 -0.99
N TYR A 63 5.63 -10.93 -1.92
CA TYR A 63 4.74 -9.77 -1.98
C TYR A 63 3.68 -9.78 -0.87
N SER A 64 3.19 -10.95 -0.46
CA SER A 64 2.29 -11.05 0.70
C SER A 64 3.01 -10.70 2.00
N THR A 65 4.29 -11.06 2.15
CA THR A 65 5.09 -10.66 3.32
C THR A 65 5.33 -9.14 3.32
N LEU A 66 5.58 -8.54 2.16
CA LEU A 66 5.71 -7.08 2.04
C LEU A 66 4.39 -6.37 2.38
N LEU A 67 3.25 -6.89 1.95
CA LEU A 67 1.93 -6.36 2.32
C LEU A 67 1.70 -6.43 3.83
N ASP A 68 2.03 -7.57 4.45
CA ASP A 68 1.89 -7.76 5.88
C ASP A 68 2.75 -6.77 6.67
N GLN A 69 4.01 -6.55 6.27
CA GLN A 69 4.88 -5.53 6.87
C GLN A 69 4.31 -4.11 6.71
N ALA A 70 3.76 -3.80 5.53
CA ALA A 70 3.15 -2.50 5.28
C ALA A 70 1.97 -2.22 6.22
N ILE A 71 1.10 -3.22 6.42
CA ILE A 71 -0.07 -3.13 7.30
C ILE A 71 0.37 -2.91 8.75
N HIS A 72 1.34 -3.68 9.24
CA HIS A 72 1.86 -3.50 10.60
C HIS A 72 2.46 -2.11 10.80
N ALA A 73 3.29 -1.63 9.86
CA ALA A 73 3.87 -0.29 9.93
C ALA A 73 2.79 0.81 9.93
N MET A 74 1.69 0.62 9.20
CA MET A 74 0.56 1.55 9.20
C MET A 74 -0.18 1.57 10.54
N ILE A 75 -0.40 0.41 11.16
CA ILE A 75 -1.05 0.29 12.48
C ILE A 75 -0.19 0.96 13.56
N GLU A 76 1.11 0.65 13.60
CA GLU A 76 2.06 1.25 14.55
C GLU A 76 2.06 2.78 14.44
N ARG A 77 2.17 3.30 13.22
CA ARG A 77 2.16 4.75 12.95
C ARG A 77 0.85 5.43 13.33
N GLN A 78 -0.28 4.72 13.26
CA GLN A 78 -1.57 5.24 13.71
C GLN A 78 -1.62 5.31 15.25
N GLN A 79 -1.11 4.28 15.94
CA GLN A 79 -1.03 4.24 17.41
C GLN A 79 -0.10 5.34 17.95
N GLU A 80 1.05 5.59 17.32
CA GLU A 80 1.96 6.68 17.69
C GLU A 80 1.26 8.06 17.61
N GLN A 81 0.51 8.32 16.53
CA GLN A 81 -0.24 9.57 16.36
C GLN A 81 -1.35 9.75 17.41
N GLU A 82 -2.01 8.65 17.80
CA GLU A 82 -3.00 8.68 18.88
C GLU A 82 -2.37 9.02 20.23
N VAL A 83 -1.21 8.44 20.54
CA VAL A 83 -0.45 8.75 21.76
C VAL A 83 -0.02 10.23 21.77
N ASP A 84 0.53 10.76 20.68
CA ASP A 84 0.89 12.18 20.57
C ASP A 84 -0.33 13.13 20.72
N SER A 85 -1.48 12.70 20.20
CA SER A 85 -2.75 13.44 20.35
C SER A 85 -3.24 13.45 21.80
N LEU A 86 -3.04 12.37 22.57
CA LEU A 86 -3.38 12.30 24.00
C LEU A 86 -2.57 13.30 24.84
N PHE A 87 -1.32 13.58 24.45
CA PHE A 87 -0.46 14.54 25.13
C PHE A 87 -0.61 15.98 24.62
N SER A 88 -1.48 16.20 23.62
CA SER A 88 -1.80 17.53 23.10
C SER A 88 -2.98 18.14 23.88
N PRO A 89 -2.86 19.35 24.46
CA PRO A 89 -3.90 19.93 25.29
C PRO A 89 -5.13 20.30 24.44
N GLY A 90 -6.24 19.56 24.62
CA GLY A 90 -7.58 19.98 24.17
C GLY A 90 -8.36 19.06 23.23
N LYS A 91 -7.92 17.84 22.92
CA LYS A 91 -8.72 16.89 22.13
C LYS A 91 -9.02 15.61 22.92
N THR A 92 -10.29 15.42 23.27
CA THR A 92 -10.84 14.11 23.63
C THR A 92 -10.66 13.16 22.45
N SER A 93 -9.84 12.13 22.63
CA SER A 93 -9.67 11.04 21.66
C SER A 93 -11.00 10.31 21.48
N ALA A 94 -11.65 10.54 20.34
CA ALA A 94 -12.77 9.73 19.91
C ALA A 94 -12.18 8.38 19.48
N LEU A 95 -12.62 7.31 20.13
CA LEU A 95 -12.21 5.92 19.89
C LEU A 95 -12.18 5.61 18.37
N SER A 96 -11.00 5.72 17.76
CA SER A 96 -10.75 5.30 16.38
C SER A 96 -10.87 3.79 16.32
N GLN A 97 -11.32 3.25 15.18
CA GLN A 97 -11.44 1.79 15.01
C GLN A 97 -10.12 1.10 15.31
N ASN A 98 -10.12 0.14 16.24
CA ASN A 98 -8.95 -0.66 16.58
C ASN A 98 -8.66 -1.63 15.43
N LEU A 99 -7.83 -1.21 14.48
CA LEU A 99 -7.26 -2.11 13.48
C LEU A 99 -6.25 -3.02 14.19
N THR A 100 -6.50 -4.32 14.15
CA THR A 100 -5.75 -5.35 14.89
C THR A 100 -4.73 -6.10 14.04
N GLY A 101 -4.88 -6.08 12.71
CA GLY A 101 -3.90 -6.68 11.80
C GLY A 101 -4.43 -6.90 10.41
N ILE A 102 -3.76 -7.76 9.65
CA ILE A 102 -4.10 -8.07 8.25
C ILE A 102 -5.54 -8.57 8.05
N GLU A 103 -6.15 -9.19 9.07
CA GLU A 103 -7.54 -9.69 9.02
C GLU A 103 -8.59 -8.57 8.87
N ASP A 104 -8.22 -7.35 9.24
CA ASP A 104 -9.07 -6.16 9.09
C ASP A 104 -8.94 -5.51 7.71
N PHE A 105 -8.10 -6.06 6.83
CA PHE A 105 -7.81 -5.52 5.50
C PHE A 105 -8.15 -6.53 4.40
N GLU A 106 -8.79 -6.03 3.35
CA GLU A 106 -9.00 -6.76 2.11
C GLU A 106 -8.11 -6.16 1.01
N LEU A 107 -7.28 -7.01 0.36
CA LEU A 107 -6.51 -6.58 -0.79
C LEU A 107 -7.41 -6.49 -2.03
N VAL A 108 -7.85 -5.27 -2.35
CA VAL A 108 -8.65 -5.02 -3.55
C VAL A 108 -7.81 -5.09 -4.83
N SER A 109 -6.62 -4.48 -4.82
CA SER A 109 -5.72 -4.49 -5.97
C SER A 109 -4.29 -4.14 -5.58
N PHE A 110 -3.34 -4.48 -6.45
CA PHE A 110 -1.94 -4.08 -6.33
C PHE A 110 -1.42 -3.60 -7.69
N LEU A 111 -0.36 -2.80 -7.66
CA LEU A 111 0.39 -2.36 -8.83
C LEU A 111 1.84 -2.75 -8.64
N VAL A 112 2.41 -3.46 -9.61
CA VAL A 112 3.83 -3.84 -9.60
C VAL A 112 4.59 -2.81 -10.42
N ILE A 113 5.66 -2.27 -9.83
CA ILE A 113 6.59 -1.38 -10.52
C ILE A 113 7.89 -2.16 -10.69
N GLN A 114 8.29 -2.39 -11.93
CA GLN A 114 9.59 -2.98 -12.28
C GLN A 114 10.38 -1.98 -13.11
N ALA A 115 11.67 -1.86 -12.80
CA ALA A 115 12.61 -1.25 -13.73
C ALA A 115 12.79 -2.19 -14.94
N PRO A 116 12.94 -1.64 -16.16
CA PRO A 116 13.25 -2.43 -17.34
C PRO A 116 14.60 -3.15 -17.22
#